data_AF-A0A662F959-F1
#
_entry.id   AF-A0A662F959-F1
#
_cell.length_a   1.000
_cell.length_b   1.000
_cell.length_c   1.000
_cell.angle_alpha   90.00
_cell.angle_beta   90.00
_cell.angle_gamma   90.00
#
_symmetry.space_group_name_H-M   'P 1'
#
loop_
_entity.id
_entity.type
_entity.pdbx_description
1 polymer ?
#
loop_
_entity_poly.entity_id
_entity_poly.type
_entity_poly.pdbx_seq_one_letter_code
_entity_poly.pdbx_strand_id
1 'polypeptide(L)'
;MVEMMLEQMIQLAEIEPHAVVTKIGEFIVNELNAANKAGAVIGVSGGIDSSVVASIANRAFTGTNLKLRAYYLPSETSPEWGEALVEQLLELLPGVVYTKINIQPIIDSFAERVPTFYDKFHRGNLAATVRAAILAGEAARHNMLVLGTGNREEYYLGYFTKRGDGAVDLQPILPLSKRMVRDLAVYLGLPDEIIVRKPTAGLWEGQYDEDELGMSYEEAELIINGVLQGFEPEEITEITGIGLDKVTRAMELHRLTEHKRRLPKAPQLELSYRDRGIEECTKALVIGRFQMVHIGHVYLFQQIVEHSNIEKLLIGIGTQGNTQNPGIRYLFSFEEVHQMLEPLLKNLGVWYKFYNIPDINNPIEYAKHVAKRVPLLDGDTVVVSGDDATLRCFAMYPTYKPRQMPLISSSHIRELMLSGRPWEHLVYNARTMKRLGYVRRL
;
A
#
# COMPACT_ATOMS: atom_id res chain seq x y z
N MET A 1 -34.19 2.23 18.38
CA MET A 1 -34.20 3.71 18.44
C MET A 1 -32.81 4.27 18.63
N VAL A 2 -32.09 3.94 19.71
CA VAL A 2 -30.70 4.44 19.90
C VAL A 2 -29.73 3.92 18.82
N GLU A 3 -29.79 2.64 18.46
CA GLU A 3 -29.00 2.09 17.33
C GLU A 3 -29.37 2.73 15.97
N MET A 4 -30.66 2.93 15.69
CA MET A 4 -31.12 3.65 14.48
C MET A 4 -30.75 5.15 14.47
N MET A 5 -30.61 5.79 15.63
CA MET A 5 -30.14 7.18 15.73
C MET A 5 -28.62 7.28 15.59
N LEU A 6 -27.87 6.26 16.04
CA LEU A 6 -26.42 6.16 15.83
C LEU A 6 -26.05 5.94 14.36
N GLU A 7 -26.90 5.26 13.59
CA GLU A 7 -26.77 5.12 12.13
C GLU A 7 -26.88 6.46 11.36
N GLN A 8 -27.38 7.52 11.99
CA GLN A 8 -27.57 8.84 11.37
C GLN A 8 -26.53 9.89 11.81
N MET A 9 -25.52 9.51 12.59
CA MET A 9 -24.47 10.45 13.03
C MET A 9 -23.13 10.12 12.40
N ILE A 10 -22.39 11.15 11.98
CA ILE A 10 -21.02 11.01 11.53
C ILE A 10 -20.15 10.58 12.72
N GLN A 11 -19.60 9.38 12.63
CA GLN A 11 -18.73 8.83 13.67
C GLN A 11 -17.33 9.39 13.55
N LEU A 12 -16.75 9.84 14.67
CA LEU A 12 -15.34 10.22 14.76
C LEU A 12 -14.59 9.14 15.52
N ALA A 13 -13.41 8.78 15.02
CA ALA A 13 -12.56 7.82 15.71
C ALA A 13 -12.01 8.43 17.02
N GLU A 14 -11.91 7.60 18.05
CA GLU A 14 -11.21 7.90 19.29
C GLU A 14 -9.87 7.15 19.31
N ILE A 15 -8.90 7.70 20.03
CA ILE A 15 -7.58 7.10 20.17
C ILE A 15 -7.20 6.96 21.63
N GLU A 16 -6.45 5.89 21.92
CA GLU A 16 -5.68 5.76 23.15
C GLU A 16 -4.27 6.29 22.88
N PRO A 17 -3.90 7.50 23.35
CA PRO A 17 -2.67 8.17 22.92
C PRO A 17 -1.40 7.35 23.14
N HIS A 18 -1.32 6.62 24.27
CA HIS A 18 -0.19 5.73 24.56
C HIS A 18 -0.03 4.62 23.51
N ALA A 19 -1.15 3.97 23.14
CA ALA A 19 -1.13 2.87 22.17
C ALA A 19 -0.77 3.38 20.76
N VAL A 20 -1.31 4.54 20.37
CA VAL A 20 -1.02 5.16 19.08
C VAL A 20 0.44 5.61 18.99
N VAL A 21 0.97 6.30 20.00
CA VAL A 21 2.40 6.70 20.05
C VAL A 21 3.32 5.48 19.94
N THR A 22 3.02 4.41 20.68
CA THR A 22 3.79 3.16 20.63
C THR A 22 3.78 2.58 19.22
N LYS A 23 2.60 2.44 18.61
CA LYS A 23 2.44 1.87 17.28
C LYS A 23 3.11 2.69 16.17
N ILE A 24 3.05 4.02 16.26
CA ILE A 24 3.75 4.91 15.32
C ILE A 24 5.27 4.79 15.50
N GLY A 25 5.75 4.73 16.74
CA GLY A 25 7.16 4.51 17.04
C GLY A 25 7.68 3.19 16.47
N GLU A 26 6.95 2.10 16.69
CA GLU A 26 7.24 0.78 16.13
C GLU A 26 7.26 0.79 14.60
N PHE A 27 6.29 1.46 13.97
CA PHE A 27 6.25 1.65 12.52
C PHE A 27 7.54 2.31 12.02
N ILE A 28 7.94 3.45 12.61
CA ILE A 28 9.15 4.17 12.19
C ILE A 28 10.40 3.26 12.34
N VAL A 29 10.54 2.58 13.48
CA VAL A 29 11.69 1.68 13.73
C VAL A 29 11.72 0.52 12.74
N ASN A 30 10.57 -0.09 12.44
CA ASN A 30 10.47 -1.21 11.52
C ASN A 30 10.83 -0.82 10.09
N GLU A 31 10.33 0.31 9.60
CA GLU A 31 10.66 0.81 8.25
C GLU A 31 12.15 1.13 8.11
N LEU A 32 12.74 1.78 9.13
CA LEU A 32 14.17 2.09 9.13
C LEU A 32 15.04 0.81 9.13
N ASN A 33 14.68 -0.18 9.95
CA ASN A 33 15.41 -1.45 10.00
C ASN A 33 15.25 -2.25 8.70
N ALA A 34 14.04 -2.31 8.13
CA ALA A 34 13.78 -2.99 6.87
C ALA A 34 14.58 -2.38 5.70
N ALA A 35 14.76 -1.06 5.71
CA ALA A 35 15.57 -0.33 4.73
C ALA A 35 17.07 -0.27 5.06
N ASN A 36 17.51 -0.89 6.17
CA ASN A 36 18.89 -0.84 6.69
C ASN A 36 19.43 0.60 6.85
N LYS A 37 18.67 1.44 7.54
CA LYS A 37 18.93 2.86 7.72
C LYS A 37 19.46 3.16 9.13
N ALA A 38 20.35 4.15 9.21
CA ALA A 38 20.99 4.56 10.46
C ALA A 38 20.08 5.42 11.37
N GLY A 39 18.90 5.81 10.89
CA GLY A 39 18.01 6.72 11.59
C GLY A 39 17.17 7.58 10.65
N ALA A 40 16.71 8.71 11.15
CA ALA A 40 15.76 9.59 10.47
C ALA A 40 16.20 11.05 10.49
N VAL A 41 15.79 11.76 9.43
CA VAL A 41 15.87 13.22 9.29
C VAL A 41 14.46 13.79 9.36
N ILE A 42 14.27 14.89 10.08
CA ILE A 42 12.99 15.59 10.18
C ILE A 42 13.19 17.11 10.09
N GLY A 43 12.29 17.79 9.37
CA GLY A 43 12.15 19.23 9.45
C GLY A 43 11.29 19.62 10.65
N VAL A 44 11.81 20.47 11.53
CA VAL A 44 11.06 21.04 12.66
C VAL A 44 10.76 22.50 12.36
N SER A 45 9.54 22.96 12.60
CA SER A 45 9.11 24.34 12.29
C SER A 45 8.65 25.14 13.52
N GLY A 46 8.56 24.49 14.69
CA GLY A 46 7.84 25.00 15.86
C GLY A 46 6.33 24.74 15.80
N GLY A 47 5.83 24.10 14.74
CA GLY A 47 4.45 23.65 14.63
C GLY A 47 4.19 22.32 15.32
N ILE A 48 2.92 22.07 15.64
CA ILE A 48 2.48 20.88 16.40
C ILE A 48 2.81 19.56 15.69
N ASP A 49 2.59 19.46 14.37
CA ASP A 49 2.73 18.18 13.66
C ASP A 49 4.18 17.69 13.66
N SER A 50 5.13 18.60 13.35
CA SER A 50 6.57 18.29 13.39
C SER A 50 7.06 17.95 14.79
N SER A 51 6.51 18.63 15.81
CA SER A 51 6.85 18.40 17.21
C SER A 51 6.39 17.02 17.68
N VAL A 52 5.17 16.61 17.32
CA VAL A 52 4.64 15.27 17.64
C VAL A 52 5.47 14.18 16.96
N VAL A 53 5.77 14.31 15.67
CA VAL A 53 6.57 13.29 14.95
C VAL A 53 7.99 13.20 15.53
N ALA A 54 8.64 14.34 15.83
CA ALA A 54 9.97 14.36 16.43
C ALA A 54 9.98 13.68 17.81
N SER A 55 8.99 13.96 18.66
CA SER A 55 8.85 13.36 19.98
C SER A 55 8.60 11.85 19.93
N ILE A 56 7.73 11.38 19.03
CA ILE A 56 7.47 9.95 18.86
C ILE A 56 8.75 9.24 18.37
N ALA A 57 9.41 9.79 17.36
CA ALA A 57 10.65 9.20 16.82
C ALA A 57 11.75 9.14 17.87
N ASN A 58 11.98 10.22 18.63
CA ASN A 58 13.01 10.26 19.67
C ASN A 58 12.74 9.25 20.79
N ARG A 59 11.48 9.15 21.24
CA ARG A 59 11.06 8.15 22.22
C ARG A 59 11.28 6.72 21.70
N ALA A 60 10.92 6.46 20.45
CA ALA A 60 11.07 5.14 19.83
C ALA A 60 12.54 4.75 19.60
N PHE A 61 13.43 5.72 19.41
CA PHE A 61 14.86 5.45 19.19
C PHE A 61 15.64 5.24 20.49
N THR A 62 15.05 5.58 21.64
CA THR A 62 15.67 5.37 22.95
C THR A 62 15.97 3.88 23.17
N GLY A 63 17.22 3.55 23.49
CA GLY A 63 17.67 2.17 23.64
C GLY A 63 17.99 1.44 22.32
N THR A 64 17.91 2.12 21.17
CA THR A 64 18.30 1.60 19.86
C THR A 64 19.59 2.26 19.35
N ASN A 65 20.14 1.75 18.25
CA ASN A 65 21.26 2.40 17.54
C ASN A 65 20.82 3.50 16.56
N LEU A 66 19.50 3.70 16.39
CA LEU A 66 18.95 4.69 15.47
C LEU A 66 19.18 6.11 16.02
N LYS A 67 19.33 7.07 15.11
CA LYS A 67 19.53 8.49 15.44
C LYS A 67 18.50 9.38 14.76
N LEU A 68 18.05 10.41 15.47
CA LEU A 68 17.19 11.44 14.91
C LEU A 68 18.00 12.71 14.68
N ARG A 69 17.85 13.29 13.48
CA ARG A 69 18.42 14.59 13.11
C ARG A 69 17.30 15.57 12.80
N ALA A 70 17.23 16.66 13.57
CA ALA A 70 16.23 17.70 13.39
C ALA A 70 16.83 18.92 12.70
N TYR A 71 16.15 19.43 11.67
CA TYR A 71 16.57 20.60 10.92
C TYR A 71 15.54 21.72 11.02
N TYR A 72 15.96 22.88 11.50
CA TYR A 72 15.17 24.11 11.41
C TYR A 72 15.65 24.92 10.20
N LEU A 73 14.72 25.17 9.26
CA LEU A 73 15.03 25.72 7.93
C LEU A 73 14.28 27.05 7.69
N PRO A 74 14.59 28.13 8.43
CA PRO A 74 13.87 29.39 8.36
C PRO A 74 14.16 30.19 7.09
N SER A 75 13.16 30.96 6.67
CA SER A 75 13.18 32.03 5.67
C SER A 75 12.69 33.34 6.31
N GLU A 76 12.75 34.46 5.60
CA GLU A 76 12.23 35.76 6.09
C GLU A 76 10.73 35.73 6.42
N THR A 77 9.98 34.84 5.77
CA THR A 77 8.54 34.64 6.02
C THR A 77 8.26 33.71 7.19
N SER A 78 9.30 33.09 7.77
CA SER A 78 9.12 32.18 8.90
C SER A 78 8.73 32.99 10.14
N PRO A 79 7.75 32.51 10.94
CA PRO A 79 7.33 33.26 12.12
C PRO A 79 8.47 33.46 13.12
N GLU A 80 8.56 34.66 13.72
CA GLU A 80 9.61 35.01 14.69
C GLU A 80 9.67 34.05 15.89
N TRP A 81 8.50 33.55 16.31
CA TRP A 81 8.37 32.61 17.42
C TRP A 81 8.82 31.18 17.07
N GLY A 82 9.02 30.85 15.79
CA GLY A 82 9.29 29.48 15.35
C GLY A 82 10.58 28.91 15.95
N GLU A 83 11.63 29.72 16.01
CA GLU A 83 12.93 29.30 16.56
C GLU A 83 12.85 29.00 18.06
N ALA A 84 12.26 29.90 18.84
CA ALA A 84 12.11 29.73 20.28
C ALA A 84 11.31 28.45 20.62
N LEU A 85 10.28 28.13 19.84
CA LEU A 85 9.53 26.89 20.04
C LEU A 85 10.31 25.63 19.63
N VAL A 86 11.13 25.71 18.59
CA VAL A 86 12.04 24.60 18.25
C VAL A 86 13.04 24.37 19.39
N GLU A 87 13.56 25.43 20.00
CA GLU A 87 14.45 25.33 21.16
C GLU A 87 13.73 24.66 22.35
N GLN A 88 12.53 25.10 22.71
CA GLN A 88 11.71 24.45 23.76
C GLN A 88 11.44 22.97 23.44
N LEU A 89 11.15 22.64 22.19
CA LEU A 89 10.97 21.25 21.77
C LEU A 89 12.25 20.43 21.98
N LEU A 90 13.41 20.96 21.61
CA LEU A 90 14.69 20.25 21.71
C LEU A 90 15.09 19.92 23.16
N GLU A 91 14.65 20.71 24.14
CA GLU A 91 14.82 20.40 25.57
C GLU A 91 14.15 19.07 25.96
N LEU A 92 13.08 18.69 25.26
CA LEU A 92 12.33 17.45 25.46
C LEU A 92 12.90 16.27 24.65
N LEU A 93 13.87 16.51 23.76
CA LEU A 93 14.39 15.54 22.80
C LEU A 93 15.88 15.22 23.04
N PRO A 94 16.23 14.50 24.13
CA PRO A 94 17.62 14.20 24.46
C PRO A 94 18.29 13.37 23.36
N GLY A 95 19.51 13.77 22.97
CA GLY A 95 20.32 13.04 22.00
C GLY A 95 19.99 13.31 20.53
N VAL A 96 19.02 14.17 20.23
CA VAL A 96 18.75 14.64 18.86
C VAL A 96 19.88 15.55 18.39
N VAL A 97 20.34 15.32 17.16
CA VAL A 97 21.27 16.24 16.51
C VAL A 97 20.48 17.34 15.83
N TYR A 98 20.63 18.57 16.29
CA TYR A 98 19.96 19.74 15.74
C TYR A 98 20.84 20.51 14.75
N THR A 99 20.26 21.04 13.68
CA THR A 99 20.95 21.92 12.73
C THR A 99 20.00 23.02 12.23
N LYS A 100 20.45 24.27 12.30
CA LYS A 100 19.75 25.42 11.72
C LYS A 100 20.40 25.82 10.40
N ILE A 101 19.60 25.99 9.35
CA ILE A 101 20.08 26.49 8.04
C ILE A 101 19.13 27.56 7.55
N ASN A 102 19.59 28.81 7.46
CA ASN A 102 18.83 29.88 6.82
C ASN A 102 18.73 29.61 5.31
N ILE A 103 17.51 29.42 4.80
CA ILE A 103 17.26 29.11 3.38
C ILE A 103 16.99 30.35 2.53
N GLN A 104 16.86 31.54 3.14
CA GLN A 104 16.56 32.77 2.41
C GLN A 104 17.54 33.05 1.26
N PRO A 105 18.88 32.94 1.44
CA PRO A 105 19.81 33.20 0.35
C PRO A 105 19.64 32.25 -0.86
N ILE A 106 19.15 31.03 -0.62
CA ILE A 106 18.85 30.06 -1.68
C ILE A 106 17.60 30.49 -2.44
N ILE A 107 16.57 30.92 -1.73
CA ILE A 107 15.31 31.41 -2.29
C ILE A 107 15.57 32.65 -3.16
N ASP A 108 16.32 33.63 -2.63
CA ASP A 108 16.65 34.87 -3.35
C ASP A 108 17.44 34.59 -4.62
N SER A 109 18.47 33.74 -4.52
CA SER A 109 19.26 33.32 -5.69
C SER A 109 18.37 32.68 -6.76
N PHE A 110 17.44 31.80 -6.38
CA PHE A 110 16.53 31.19 -7.36
C PHE A 110 15.59 32.23 -7.99
N ALA A 111 14.99 33.11 -7.17
CA ALA A 111 14.08 34.16 -7.64
C ALA A 111 14.77 35.17 -8.57
N GLU A 112 16.04 35.50 -8.32
CA GLU A 112 16.82 36.38 -9.18
C GLU A 112 17.10 35.78 -10.58
N ARG A 113 17.28 34.45 -10.67
CA ARG A 113 17.57 33.78 -11.96
C ARG A 113 16.31 33.29 -12.68
N VAL A 114 15.20 33.15 -11.95
CA VAL A 114 13.91 32.70 -12.50
C VAL A 114 12.83 33.73 -12.15
N PRO A 115 12.74 34.85 -12.92
CA PRO A 115 11.90 35.99 -12.59
C PRO A 115 10.39 35.69 -12.54
N THR A 116 9.96 34.51 -13.02
CA THR A 116 8.55 34.07 -12.96
C THR A 116 8.10 33.69 -11.54
N PHE A 117 9.01 33.56 -10.57
CA PHE A 117 8.72 33.31 -9.16
C PHE A 117 8.51 34.62 -8.38
N TYR A 118 7.64 35.50 -8.89
CA TYR A 118 7.47 36.85 -8.33
C TYR A 118 6.38 36.95 -7.26
N ASP A 119 5.31 36.16 -7.32
CA ASP A 119 4.24 36.21 -6.32
C ASP A 119 4.51 35.31 -5.09
N LYS A 120 3.78 35.62 -4.02
CA LYS A 120 3.91 34.96 -2.72
C LYS A 120 3.65 33.45 -2.77
N PHE A 121 2.75 32.99 -3.65
CA PHE A 121 2.39 31.57 -3.74
C PHE A 121 3.53 30.77 -4.38
N HIS A 122 4.11 31.27 -5.48
CA HIS A 122 5.27 30.62 -6.09
C HIS A 122 6.51 30.63 -5.18
N ARG A 123 6.75 31.73 -4.46
CA ARG A 123 7.85 31.82 -3.47
C ARG A 123 7.66 30.86 -2.30
N GLY A 124 6.43 30.73 -1.79
CA GLY A 124 6.09 29.78 -0.75
C GLY A 124 6.36 28.33 -1.16
N ASN A 125 5.91 27.93 -2.36
CA ASN A 125 6.20 26.60 -2.90
C ASN A 125 7.71 26.36 -3.09
N LEU A 126 8.45 27.37 -3.56
CA LEU A 126 9.90 27.29 -3.70
C LEU A 126 10.58 27.08 -2.33
N ALA A 127 10.17 27.82 -1.29
CA ALA A 127 10.68 27.63 0.06
C ALA A 127 10.44 26.19 0.55
N ALA A 128 9.22 25.66 0.37
CA ALA A 128 8.91 24.28 0.71
C ALA A 128 9.77 23.26 -0.07
N THR A 129 10.01 23.48 -1.37
CA THR A 129 10.88 22.62 -2.18
C THR A 129 12.35 22.70 -1.78
N VAL A 130 12.86 23.88 -1.44
CA VAL A 130 14.23 24.05 -0.93
C VAL A 130 14.41 23.27 0.38
N ARG A 131 13.44 23.36 1.30
CA ARG A 131 13.45 22.58 2.55
C ARG A 131 13.52 21.08 2.25
N ALA A 132 12.66 20.58 1.37
CA ALA A 132 12.64 19.18 0.97
C ALA A 132 13.98 18.71 0.36
N ALA A 133 14.57 19.52 -0.51
CA ALA A 133 15.86 19.22 -1.13
C ALA A 133 16.99 19.09 -0.09
N ILE A 134 17.02 20.00 0.89
CA ILE A 134 17.99 19.96 2.00
C ILE A 134 17.79 18.70 2.85
N LEU A 135 16.55 18.42 3.28
CA LEU A 135 16.24 17.25 4.11
C LEU A 135 16.59 15.93 3.39
N ALA A 136 16.25 15.81 2.11
CA ALA A 136 16.58 14.63 1.30
C ALA A 136 18.11 14.47 1.13
N GLY A 137 18.83 15.56 0.88
CA GLY A 137 20.30 15.55 0.79
C GLY A 137 20.96 15.11 2.10
N GLU A 138 20.49 15.63 3.22
CA GLU A 138 20.98 15.25 4.55
C GLU A 138 20.64 13.81 4.92
N ALA A 139 19.43 13.34 4.57
CA ALA A 139 19.04 11.95 4.76
C ALA A 139 19.94 10.99 3.96
N ALA A 140 20.18 11.29 2.69
CA ALA A 140 21.09 10.51 1.85
C ALA A 140 22.52 10.50 2.41
N ARG A 141 23.05 11.66 2.80
CA ARG A 141 24.40 11.81 3.36
C ARG A 141 24.61 10.98 4.63
N HIS A 142 23.56 10.78 5.41
CA HIS A 142 23.61 10.07 6.68
C HIS A 142 23.09 8.63 6.64
N ASN A 143 22.74 8.10 5.47
CA ASN A 143 22.03 6.82 5.32
C ASN A 143 20.75 6.76 6.20
N MET A 144 19.92 7.78 6.12
CA MET A 144 18.67 7.95 6.87
C MET A 144 17.47 8.07 5.92
N LEU A 145 16.27 8.07 6.47
CA LEU A 145 15.01 8.40 5.77
C LEU A 145 14.45 9.74 6.27
N VAL A 146 13.71 10.43 5.41
CA VAL A 146 12.99 11.67 5.75
C VAL A 146 11.62 11.35 6.34
N LEU A 147 11.35 11.83 7.55
CA LEU A 147 10.03 11.79 8.18
C LEU A 147 9.21 13.02 7.77
N GLY A 148 8.02 12.77 7.24
CA GLY A 148 7.00 13.78 7.00
C GLY A 148 6.09 13.99 8.19
N THR A 149 5.41 15.13 8.16
CA THR A 149 4.62 15.66 9.27
C THR A 149 3.22 16.06 8.82
N GLY A 150 2.76 15.58 7.66
CA GLY A 150 1.42 15.90 7.17
C GLY A 150 0.36 15.08 7.91
N ASN A 151 -0.70 15.74 8.36
CA ASN A 151 -1.86 15.07 8.95
C ASN A 151 -2.92 14.70 7.88
N ARG A 152 -3.97 14.01 8.32
CA ARG A 152 -5.00 13.48 7.44
C ARG A 152 -5.77 14.57 6.70
N GLU A 153 -6.16 15.64 7.37
CA GLU A 153 -6.96 16.72 6.77
C GLU A 153 -6.16 17.49 5.71
N GLU A 154 -4.91 17.86 6.01
CA GLU A 154 -4.00 18.49 5.04
C GLU A 154 -3.81 17.61 3.80
N TYR A 155 -3.58 16.31 4.01
CA TYR A 155 -3.39 15.37 2.91
C TYR A 155 -4.66 15.22 2.07
N TYR A 156 -5.80 15.00 2.71
CA TYR A 156 -7.10 14.82 2.06
C TYR A 156 -7.49 16.04 1.23
N LEU A 157 -7.33 17.25 1.78
CA LEU A 157 -7.65 18.51 1.10
C LEU A 157 -6.55 18.93 0.11
N GLY A 158 -5.39 18.25 0.13
CA GLY A 158 -4.26 18.56 -0.74
C GLY A 158 -3.55 19.87 -0.38
N TYR A 159 -3.65 20.29 0.88
CA TYR A 159 -3.05 21.49 1.45
C TYR A 159 -1.59 21.21 1.87
N PHE A 160 -0.78 20.87 0.86
CA PHE A 160 0.66 20.65 0.99
C PHE A 160 1.35 20.86 -0.36
N THR A 161 2.65 21.13 -0.35
CA THR A 161 3.45 21.22 -1.58
C THR A 161 3.92 19.82 -1.98
N LYS A 162 3.45 19.29 -3.11
CA LYS A 162 3.76 17.90 -3.55
C LYS A 162 5.27 17.60 -3.60
N ARG A 163 6.07 18.57 -4.05
CA ARG A 163 7.54 18.49 -4.14
C ARG A 163 8.24 19.31 -3.05
N GLY A 164 7.54 19.61 -1.97
CA GLY A 164 8.04 20.32 -0.82
C GLY A 164 7.87 19.46 0.42
N ASP A 165 7.06 19.93 1.37
CA ASP A 165 6.68 19.20 2.58
C ASP A 165 6.02 17.83 2.32
N GLY A 166 5.48 17.59 1.13
CA GLY A 166 5.02 16.26 0.71
C GLY A 166 6.11 15.30 0.21
N ALA A 167 7.35 15.75 0.00
CA ALA A 167 8.43 14.95 -0.57
C ALA A 167 9.27 14.28 0.54
N VAL A 168 8.76 13.18 1.07
CA VAL A 168 9.33 12.44 2.20
C VAL A 168 9.31 10.93 1.95
N ASP A 169 10.01 10.16 2.79
CA ASP A 169 10.04 8.71 2.70
C ASP A 169 8.92 8.06 3.54
N LEU A 170 8.66 8.59 4.75
CA LEU A 170 7.65 8.07 5.68
C LEU A 170 6.72 9.21 6.14
N GLN A 171 5.43 8.92 6.36
CA GLN A 171 4.44 9.88 6.89
C GLN A 171 3.76 9.28 8.14
N PRO A 172 4.39 9.34 9.32
CA PRO A 172 3.97 8.55 10.49
C PRO A 172 2.62 8.93 11.07
N ILE A 173 2.19 10.19 10.91
CA ILE A 173 0.93 10.71 11.45
C ILE A 173 -0.15 10.94 10.38
N LEU A 174 0.09 10.53 9.12
CA LEU A 174 -0.86 10.69 8.02
C LEU A 174 -2.28 10.18 8.32
N PRO A 175 -2.46 9.05 9.06
CA PRO A 175 -3.80 8.55 9.35
C PRO A 175 -4.56 9.37 10.39
N LEU A 176 -3.89 10.26 11.12
CA LEU A 176 -4.45 10.96 12.28
C LEU A 176 -5.09 12.29 11.86
N SER A 177 -6.23 12.60 12.49
CA SER A 177 -6.79 13.94 12.37
C SER A 177 -5.98 14.98 13.13
N LYS A 178 -6.15 16.27 12.78
CA LYS A 178 -5.54 17.38 13.52
C LYS A 178 -5.89 17.34 15.01
N ARG A 179 -7.14 16.99 15.34
CA ARG A 179 -7.59 16.77 16.72
C ARG A 179 -6.76 15.68 17.40
N MET A 180 -6.62 14.50 16.78
CA MET A 180 -5.80 13.41 17.30
C MET A 180 -4.33 13.80 17.46
N VAL A 181 -3.78 14.59 16.53
CA VAL A 181 -2.41 15.11 16.65
C VAL A 181 -2.27 16.00 17.90
N ARG A 182 -3.28 16.83 18.22
CA ARG A 182 -3.32 17.60 19.48
C ARG A 182 -3.42 16.69 20.70
N ASP A 183 -4.24 15.64 20.66
CA ASP A 183 -4.34 14.67 21.77
C ASP A 183 -2.98 13.99 22.03
N LEU A 184 -2.24 13.64 20.97
CA LEU A 184 -0.89 13.11 21.09
C LEU A 184 0.09 14.14 21.62
N ALA A 185 -0.01 15.41 21.21
CA ALA A 185 0.85 16.49 21.69
C ALA A 185 0.72 16.68 23.22
N VAL A 186 -0.53 16.68 23.73
CA VAL A 186 -0.82 16.74 25.17
C VAL A 186 -0.21 15.53 25.88
N TYR A 187 -0.45 14.32 25.37
CA TYR A 187 0.08 13.09 25.96
C TYR A 187 1.63 13.04 25.97
N LEU A 188 2.27 13.60 24.95
CA LEU A 188 3.73 13.68 24.84
C LEU A 188 4.34 14.78 25.72
N GLY A 189 3.52 15.60 26.38
CA GLY A 189 3.98 16.70 27.24
C GLY A 189 4.60 17.85 26.45
N LEU A 190 4.13 18.10 25.23
CA LEU A 190 4.58 19.26 24.46
C LEU A 190 4.12 20.56 25.13
N PRO A 191 4.88 21.67 25.01
CA PRO A 191 4.49 22.96 25.58
C PRO A 191 3.12 23.41 25.08
N ASP A 192 2.29 23.95 25.97
CA ASP A 192 0.96 24.50 25.62
C ASP A 192 1.04 25.49 24.46
N GLU A 193 2.12 26.28 24.44
CA GLU A 193 2.46 27.21 23.37
C GLU A 193 2.50 26.58 21.98
N ILE A 194 2.96 25.33 21.85
CA ILE A 194 2.96 24.55 20.59
C ILE A 194 1.55 24.02 20.30
N ILE A 195 0.81 23.60 21.33
CA ILE A 195 -0.49 22.91 21.21
C ILE A 195 -1.61 23.87 20.78
N VAL A 196 -1.72 25.03 21.41
CA VAL A 196 -2.86 25.95 21.21
C VAL A 196 -2.68 26.91 20.03
N ARG A 197 -1.55 26.84 19.32
CA ARG A 197 -1.21 27.81 18.29
C ARG A 197 -2.12 27.69 17.08
N LYS A 198 -2.51 28.84 16.50
CA LYS A 198 -3.23 28.87 15.23
C LYS A 198 -2.33 28.26 14.13
N PRO A 199 -2.79 27.24 13.38
CA PRO A 199 -1.99 26.59 12.35
C PRO A 199 -1.57 27.55 11.22
N THR A 200 -0.32 27.42 10.80
CA THR A 200 0.27 28.19 9.69
C THR A 200 1.40 27.41 9.04
N ALA A 201 1.45 27.46 7.70
CA ALA A 201 2.58 26.92 6.93
C ALA A 201 3.82 27.85 6.91
N GLY A 202 3.69 29.11 7.32
CA GLY A 202 4.82 30.07 7.39
C GLY A 202 5.50 30.35 6.04
N LEU A 203 4.76 30.25 4.94
CA LEU A 203 5.28 30.43 3.58
C LEU A 203 5.20 31.89 3.11
N TRP A 204 4.31 32.69 3.69
CA TRP A 204 4.21 34.14 3.51
C TRP A 204 3.61 34.80 4.76
N GLU A 205 3.79 36.11 4.88
CA GLU A 205 3.30 36.88 6.02
C GLU A 205 1.76 36.85 6.10
N GLY A 206 1.24 36.70 7.33
CA GLY A 206 -0.20 36.64 7.60
C GLY A 206 -0.90 35.36 7.13
N GLN A 207 -0.16 34.30 6.78
CA GLN A 207 -0.75 33.03 6.37
C GLN A 207 -1.34 32.27 7.56
N TYR A 208 -2.61 31.86 7.45
CA TYR A 208 -3.23 30.89 8.34
C TYR A 208 -3.98 29.83 7.54
N ASP A 209 -3.88 28.59 7.98
CA ASP A 209 -4.35 27.45 7.18
C ASP A 209 -5.87 27.45 7.00
N GLU A 210 -6.62 27.72 8.06
CA GLU A 210 -8.09 27.72 8.05
C GLU A 210 -8.66 28.83 7.16
N ASP A 211 -7.96 29.96 7.07
CA ASP A 211 -8.35 31.09 6.22
C ASP A 211 -8.18 30.72 4.72
N GLU A 212 -7.13 29.97 4.38
CA GLU A 212 -6.87 29.49 3.01
C GLU A 212 -7.77 28.30 2.61
N LEU A 213 -8.08 27.43 3.58
CA LEU A 213 -9.00 26.30 3.39
C LEU A 213 -10.47 26.77 3.29
N GLY A 214 -10.82 27.86 3.98
CA GLY A 214 -12.18 28.36 4.11
C GLY A 214 -13.03 27.59 5.13
N MET A 215 -12.38 26.81 6.00
CA MET A 215 -13.02 26.00 7.04
C MET A 215 -12.02 25.71 8.17
N SER A 216 -12.54 25.45 9.37
CA SER A 216 -11.69 25.01 10.49
C SER A 216 -11.27 23.55 10.33
N TYR A 217 -10.25 23.12 11.07
CA TYR A 217 -9.85 21.70 11.07
C TYR A 217 -10.92 20.77 11.67
N GLU A 218 -11.73 21.26 12.60
CA GLU A 218 -12.87 20.52 13.18
C GLU A 218 -13.99 20.35 12.15
N GLU A 219 -14.30 21.39 11.38
CA GLU A 219 -15.24 21.31 10.26
C GLU A 219 -14.72 20.33 9.19
N ALA A 220 -13.44 20.43 8.83
CA ALA A 220 -12.81 19.52 7.88
C ALA A 220 -12.86 18.06 8.35
N GLU A 221 -12.56 17.79 9.64
CA GLU A 221 -12.63 16.43 10.20
C GLU A 221 -14.05 15.86 10.03
N LEU A 222 -15.09 16.61 10.39
CA LEU A 222 -16.49 16.16 10.27
C LEU A 222 -16.87 15.90 8.80
N ILE A 223 -16.58 16.85 7.89
CA ILE A 223 -16.88 16.70 6.47
C ILE A 223 -16.19 15.44 5.90
N ILE A 224 -14.89 15.29 6.17
CA ILE A 224 -14.10 14.18 5.64
C ILE A 224 -14.64 12.84 6.16
N ASN A 225 -14.95 12.73 7.46
CA ASN A 225 -15.50 11.50 8.00
C ASN A 225 -16.91 11.22 7.48
N GLY A 226 -17.74 12.23 7.24
CA GLY A 226 -19.04 12.08 6.59
C GLY A 226 -18.91 11.50 5.19
N VAL A 227 -18.05 12.10 4.35
CA VAL A 227 -17.80 11.60 2.98
C VAL A 227 -17.26 10.16 3.00
N LEU A 228 -16.31 9.86 3.90
CA LEU A 228 -15.73 8.52 4.02
C LEU A 228 -16.73 7.45 4.52
N GLN A 229 -17.74 7.87 5.28
CA GLN A 229 -18.84 7.01 5.75
C GLN A 229 -19.97 6.88 4.72
N GLY A 230 -19.89 7.57 3.58
CA GLY A 230 -20.84 7.45 2.47
C GLY A 230 -22.05 8.38 2.57
N PHE A 231 -22.01 9.41 3.43
CA PHE A 231 -23.04 10.44 3.47
C PHE A 231 -22.92 11.37 2.26
N GLU A 232 -24.07 11.75 1.71
CA GLU A 232 -24.19 12.76 0.67
C GLU A 232 -23.98 14.18 1.24
N PRO A 233 -23.58 15.17 0.42
CA PRO A 233 -23.25 16.53 0.89
C PRO A 233 -24.37 17.21 1.69
N GLU A 234 -25.61 17.01 1.28
CA GLU A 234 -26.80 17.54 1.96
C GLU A 234 -27.02 16.86 3.32
N GLU A 235 -26.74 15.56 3.44
CA GLU A 235 -26.84 14.83 4.71
C GLU A 235 -25.76 15.30 5.68
N ILE A 236 -24.53 15.51 5.21
CA ILE A 236 -23.43 16.08 6.02
C ILE A 236 -23.84 17.46 6.55
N THR A 237 -24.45 18.28 5.70
CA THR A 237 -24.95 19.62 6.07
C THR A 237 -26.02 19.52 7.16
N GLU A 238 -26.99 18.61 6.99
CA GLU A 238 -28.09 18.40 7.95
C GLU A 238 -27.58 17.90 9.31
N ILE A 239 -26.64 16.95 9.32
CA ILE A 239 -26.10 16.33 10.54
C ILE A 239 -25.19 17.30 11.31
N THR A 240 -24.34 18.05 10.60
CA THR A 240 -23.28 18.86 11.23
C THR A 240 -23.64 20.32 11.40
N GLY A 241 -24.63 20.82 10.65
CA GLY A 241 -24.92 22.25 10.53
C GLY A 241 -23.87 23.04 9.74
N ILE A 242 -22.86 22.37 9.17
CA ILE A 242 -21.83 23.01 8.34
C ILE A 242 -22.44 23.36 6.99
N GLY A 243 -22.23 24.58 6.51
CA GLY A 243 -22.78 25.05 5.24
C GLY A 243 -22.38 24.18 4.05
N LEU A 244 -23.33 23.92 3.14
CA LEU A 244 -23.14 23.12 1.92
C LEU A 244 -22.00 23.67 1.04
N ASP A 245 -21.73 24.97 1.09
CA ASP A 245 -20.60 25.62 0.42
C ASP A 245 -19.25 25.08 0.90
N LYS A 246 -19.07 24.89 2.21
CA LYS A 246 -17.85 24.31 2.80
C LYS A 246 -17.72 22.82 2.48
N VAL A 247 -18.82 22.07 2.57
CA VAL A 247 -18.84 20.63 2.21
C VAL A 247 -18.41 20.44 0.76
N THR A 248 -19.04 21.19 -0.16
CA THR A 248 -18.72 21.15 -1.60
C THR A 248 -17.29 21.61 -1.85
N ARG A 249 -16.81 22.64 -1.13
CA ARG A 249 -15.43 23.12 -1.22
C ARG A 249 -14.41 22.05 -0.83
N ALA A 250 -14.65 21.32 0.26
CA ALA A 250 -13.75 20.24 0.71
C ALA A 250 -13.68 19.10 -0.33
N MET A 251 -14.81 18.69 -0.88
CA MET A 251 -14.88 17.68 -1.93
C MET A 251 -14.18 18.12 -3.21
N GLU A 252 -14.35 19.39 -3.60
CA GLU A 252 -13.69 19.94 -4.78
C GLU A 252 -12.17 20.08 -4.57
N LEU A 253 -11.73 20.51 -3.38
CA LEU A 253 -10.31 20.49 -2.99
C LEU A 253 -9.75 19.08 -3.12
N HIS A 254 -10.43 18.09 -2.57
CA HIS A 254 -10.02 16.69 -2.70
C HIS A 254 -9.91 16.29 -4.18
N ARG A 255 -10.95 16.51 -4.98
CA ARG A 255 -10.97 16.12 -6.40
C ARG A 255 -9.85 16.80 -7.21
N LEU A 256 -9.71 18.12 -7.10
CA LEU A 256 -8.71 18.89 -7.86
C LEU A 256 -7.28 18.55 -7.47
N THR A 257 -7.05 18.19 -6.22
CA THR A 257 -5.71 17.88 -5.69
C THR A 257 -5.37 16.38 -5.71
N GLU A 258 -6.22 15.52 -6.30
CA GLU A 258 -5.99 14.07 -6.40
C GLU A 258 -4.58 13.74 -6.91
N HIS A 259 -4.09 14.52 -7.88
CA HIS A 259 -2.77 14.33 -8.46
C HIS A 259 -1.62 14.44 -7.44
N LYS A 260 -1.82 15.07 -6.27
CA LYS A 260 -0.82 15.15 -5.19
C LYS A 260 -0.71 13.85 -4.39
N ARG A 261 -1.80 13.08 -4.29
CA ARG A 261 -1.90 11.83 -3.50
C ARG A 261 -1.67 10.55 -4.30
N ARG A 262 -1.42 10.67 -5.61
CA ARG A 262 -1.12 9.53 -6.49
C ARG A 262 0.32 9.59 -6.99
N LEU A 263 0.86 8.40 -7.27
CA LEU A 263 2.04 8.26 -8.12
C LEU A 263 1.80 8.99 -9.45
N PRO A 264 2.85 9.48 -10.12
CA PRO A 264 2.73 10.04 -11.46
C PRO A 264 1.91 9.10 -12.36
N LYS A 265 0.84 9.63 -12.99
CA LYS A 265 0.01 8.84 -13.89
C LYS A 265 0.88 8.40 -15.07
N ALA A 266 1.03 7.09 -15.23
CA ALA A 266 1.62 6.47 -16.42
C ALA A 266 0.50 5.83 -17.25
N PRO A 267 0.62 5.79 -18.59
CA PRO A 267 -0.32 5.05 -19.42
C PRO A 267 -0.29 3.57 -19.03
N GLN A 268 -1.46 2.95 -18.92
CA GLN A 268 -1.56 1.50 -18.89
C GLN A 268 -1.31 1.01 -20.31
N LEU A 269 -0.13 0.46 -20.54
CA LEU A 269 0.21 -0.17 -21.80
C LEU A 269 0.06 -1.68 -21.64
N GLU A 270 -0.71 -2.30 -22.53
CA GLU A 270 -0.62 -3.74 -22.74
C GLU A 270 0.69 -4.00 -23.47
N LEU A 271 1.75 -4.22 -22.70
CA LEU A 271 3.04 -4.62 -23.24
C LEU A 271 2.98 -6.12 -23.53
N SER A 272 2.69 -6.48 -24.78
CA SER A 272 2.84 -7.85 -25.26
C SER A 272 4.33 -8.13 -25.47
N TYR A 273 4.94 -8.89 -24.58
CA TYR A 273 6.35 -9.28 -24.68
C TYR A 273 6.48 -10.49 -25.62
N ARG A 274 6.28 -10.33 -26.94
CA ARG A 274 6.30 -11.44 -27.92
C ARG A 274 5.79 -12.75 -27.32
N ASP A 275 4.52 -12.76 -26.92
CA ASP A 275 3.83 -14.00 -26.61
C ASP A 275 3.77 -14.82 -27.90
N ARG A 276 4.56 -15.90 -28.01
CA ARG A 276 4.12 -16.98 -28.89
C ARG A 276 2.82 -17.48 -28.27
N GLY A 277 1.68 -17.17 -28.90
CA GLY A 277 0.39 -17.60 -28.39
C GLY A 277 0.33 -19.12 -28.29
N ILE A 278 -0.59 -19.64 -27.47
CA ILE A 278 -0.91 -21.08 -27.40
C ILE A 278 -1.18 -21.70 -28.79
N GLU A 279 -1.61 -20.89 -29.76
CA GLU A 279 -1.79 -21.27 -31.16
C GLU A 279 -0.50 -21.69 -31.88
N GLU A 280 0.69 -21.25 -31.45
CA GLU A 280 1.96 -21.60 -32.13
C GLU A 280 2.64 -22.85 -31.55
N CYS A 281 2.10 -23.43 -30.47
CA CYS A 281 2.70 -24.54 -29.75
C CYS A 281 1.96 -25.85 -30.02
N THR A 282 2.69 -26.96 -29.98
CA THR A 282 2.10 -28.32 -30.03
C THR A 282 1.96 -28.98 -28.66
N LYS A 283 2.58 -28.41 -27.63
CA LYS A 283 2.52 -28.90 -26.25
C LYS A 283 2.00 -27.82 -25.32
N ALA A 284 1.19 -28.20 -24.34
CA ALA A 284 0.81 -27.34 -23.23
C ALA A 284 1.23 -27.96 -21.90
N LEU A 285 1.95 -27.21 -21.07
CA LEU A 285 2.28 -27.57 -19.70
C LEU A 285 1.33 -26.84 -18.73
N VAL A 286 0.42 -27.58 -18.12
CA VAL A 286 -0.47 -27.08 -17.07
C VAL A 286 0.13 -27.39 -15.71
N ILE A 287 0.44 -26.36 -14.93
CA ILE A 287 1.06 -26.52 -13.60
C ILE A 287 0.07 -26.10 -12.53
N GLY A 288 -0.12 -26.96 -11.53
CA GLY A 288 -0.96 -26.65 -10.39
C GLY A 288 -0.87 -27.70 -9.30
N ARG A 289 -1.35 -27.37 -8.11
CA ARG A 289 -1.44 -28.33 -6.99
C ARG A 289 -2.66 -29.24 -7.11
N PHE A 290 -3.67 -28.84 -7.90
CA PHE A 290 -4.92 -29.57 -8.15
C PHE A 290 -5.55 -30.20 -6.89
N GLN A 291 -5.51 -29.47 -5.77
CA GLN A 291 -6.01 -29.94 -4.47
C GLN A 291 -7.51 -30.24 -4.47
N MET A 292 -8.22 -29.80 -5.52
CA MET A 292 -9.56 -30.23 -5.87
C MET A 292 -9.80 -30.00 -7.36
N VAL A 293 -10.40 -30.97 -8.04
CA VAL A 293 -10.73 -30.86 -9.47
C VAL A 293 -12.14 -30.29 -9.61
N HIS A 294 -12.25 -28.96 -9.70
CA HIS A 294 -13.52 -28.28 -9.99
C HIS A 294 -13.81 -28.08 -11.48
N ILE A 295 -15.04 -27.66 -11.82
CA ILE A 295 -15.47 -27.36 -13.21
C ILE A 295 -14.54 -26.36 -13.90
N GLY A 296 -13.97 -25.41 -13.18
CA GLY A 296 -12.94 -24.52 -13.74
C GLY A 296 -11.75 -25.25 -14.37
N HIS A 297 -11.34 -26.42 -13.85
CA HIS A 297 -10.30 -27.24 -14.50
C HIS A 297 -10.82 -27.91 -15.78
N VAL A 298 -12.09 -28.33 -15.81
CA VAL A 298 -12.73 -28.87 -17.03
C VAL A 298 -12.68 -27.83 -18.13
N TYR A 299 -13.12 -26.61 -17.82
CA TYR A 299 -13.10 -25.49 -18.75
C TYR A 299 -11.67 -25.15 -19.19
N LEU A 300 -10.72 -25.10 -18.25
CA LEU A 300 -9.30 -24.90 -18.55
C LEU A 300 -8.79 -25.89 -19.59
N PHE A 301 -8.99 -27.19 -19.35
CA PHE A 301 -8.47 -28.20 -20.28
C PHE A 301 -9.21 -28.19 -21.62
N GLN A 302 -10.51 -27.92 -21.64
CA GLN A 302 -11.26 -27.73 -22.89
C GLN A 302 -10.69 -26.55 -23.68
N GLN A 303 -10.46 -25.41 -23.04
CA GLN A 303 -9.85 -24.25 -23.70
C GLN A 303 -8.49 -24.59 -24.30
N ILE A 304 -7.64 -25.34 -23.60
CA ILE A 304 -6.32 -25.71 -24.13
C ILE A 304 -6.46 -26.60 -25.36
N VAL A 305 -7.37 -27.58 -25.34
CA VAL A 305 -7.59 -28.54 -26.44
C VAL A 305 -8.31 -27.92 -27.63
N GLU A 306 -9.16 -26.91 -27.40
CA GLU A 306 -9.84 -26.15 -28.46
C GLU A 306 -8.85 -25.34 -29.31
N HIS A 307 -7.60 -25.14 -28.86
CA HIS A 307 -6.54 -24.59 -29.70
C HIS A 307 -6.01 -25.70 -30.62
N SER A 308 -6.23 -25.54 -31.93
CA SER A 308 -6.08 -26.58 -32.96
C SER A 308 -4.72 -27.26 -33.04
N ASN A 309 -3.68 -26.66 -32.43
CA ASN A 309 -2.30 -27.12 -32.57
C ASN A 309 -1.82 -27.93 -31.36
N ILE A 310 -2.54 -27.97 -30.23
CA ILE A 310 -2.09 -28.72 -29.03
C ILE A 310 -2.34 -30.22 -29.18
N GLU A 311 -1.26 -30.97 -29.39
CA GLU A 311 -1.25 -32.43 -29.51
C GLU A 311 -0.93 -33.12 -28.18
N LYS A 312 -0.27 -32.43 -27.25
CA LYS A 312 0.28 -33.01 -26.01
C LYS A 312 0.03 -32.14 -24.79
N LEU A 313 -0.61 -32.72 -23.78
CA LEU A 313 -0.84 -32.11 -22.47
C LEU A 313 0.15 -32.64 -21.42
N LEU A 314 1.02 -31.78 -20.92
CA LEU A 314 1.93 -32.06 -19.82
C LEU A 314 1.28 -31.53 -18.54
N ILE A 315 1.08 -32.39 -17.55
CA ILE A 315 0.38 -32.04 -16.30
C ILE A 315 1.37 -32.06 -15.15
N GLY A 316 1.79 -30.88 -14.71
CA GLY A 316 2.67 -30.70 -13.56
C GLY A 316 1.87 -30.62 -12.26
N ILE A 317 1.91 -31.68 -11.44
CA ILE A 317 1.23 -31.71 -10.13
C ILE A 317 2.20 -31.27 -9.05
N GLY A 318 1.90 -30.12 -8.44
CA GLY A 318 2.58 -29.60 -7.25
C GLY A 318 2.40 -30.53 -6.05
N THR A 319 3.49 -31.02 -5.46
CA THR A 319 3.48 -31.84 -4.23
C THR A 319 4.31 -31.21 -3.13
N GLN A 320 4.13 -31.71 -1.90
CA GLN A 320 4.95 -31.30 -0.76
C GLN A 320 6.42 -31.62 -1.03
N GLY A 321 7.25 -30.59 -1.16
CA GLY A 321 8.71 -30.76 -1.26
C GLY A 321 9.37 -30.99 0.09
N ASN A 322 10.70 -31.18 0.09
CA ASN A 322 11.55 -31.26 1.30
C ASN A 322 11.58 -29.95 2.12
N THR A 323 10.77 -28.96 1.77
CA THR A 323 10.72 -27.68 2.47
C THR A 323 9.50 -27.66 3.38
N GLN A 324 9.73 -27.49 4.68
CA GLN A 324 8.67 -27.22 5.65
C GLN A 324 8.15 -25.80 5.38
N ASN A 325 7.14 -25.67 4.52
CA ASN A 325 6.40 -24.42 4.38
C ASN A 325 5.16 -24.52 5.28
N PRO A 326 5.18 -23.95 6.50
CA PRO A 326 4.16 -24.19 7.53
C PRO A 326 2.75 -23.72 7.16
N GLY A 327 2.58 -22.94 6.09
CA GLY A 327 1.28 -22.42 5.63
C GLY A 327 0.57 -23.21 4.53
N ILE A 328 1.19 -24.25 3.93
CA ILE A 328 0.62 -24.97 2.77
C ILE A 328 0.36 -26.43 3.12
N ARG A 329 -0.92 -26.77 3.30
CA ARG A 329 -1.37 -28.15 3.54
C ARG A 329 -1.73 -28.83 2.22
N TYR A 330 -1.01 -29.88 1.87
CA TYR A 330 -1.34 -30.77 0.76
C TYR A 330 -2.32 -31.84 1.26
N LEU A 331 -3.54 -31.81 0.73
CA LEU A 331 -4.63 -32.71 1.11
C LEU A 331 -4.54 -34.07 0.40
N PHE A 332 -3.90 -34.10 -0.75
CA PHE A 332 -3.81 -35.27 -1.62
C PHE A 332 -2.39 -35.54 -2.11
N SER A 333 -2.06 -36.83 -2.25
CA SER A 333 -0.83 -37.28 -2.89
C SER A 333 -0.87 -37.07 -4.41
N PHE A 334 0.29 -37.21 -5.06
CA PHE A 334 0.39 -37.20 -6.52
C PHE A 334 -0.55 -38.24 -7.16
N GLU A 335 -0.58 -39.45 -6.63
CA GLU A 335 -1.40 -40.56 -7.13
C GLU A 335 -2.89 -40.29 -6.94
N GLU A 336 -3.28 -39.64 -5.85
CA GLU A 336 -4.68 -39.27 -5.59
C GLU A 336 -5.15 -38.16 -6.55
N VAL A 337 -4.31 -37.15 -6.79
CA VAL A 337 -4.58 -36.11 -7.81
C VAL A 337 -4.66 -36.72 -9.20
N HIS A 338 -3.74 -37.65 -9.52
CA HIS A 338 -3.77 -38.40 -10.77
C HIS A 338 -5.11 -39.11 -10.98
N GLN A 339 -5.59 -39.86 -9.96
CA GLN A 339 -6.89 -40.54 -10.02
C GLN A 339 -8.08 -39.60 -10.22
N MET A 340 -8.00 -38.36 -9.71
CA MET A 340 -9.06 -37.37 -9.89
C MET A 340 -9.07 -36.75 -11.29
N LEU A 341 -7.90 -36.48 -11.87
CA LEU A 341 -7.75 -35.82 -13.17
C LEU A 341 -7.82 -36.78 -14.35
N GLU A 342 -7.36 -38.02 -14.21
CA GLU A 342 -7.26 -38.97 -15.33
C GLU A 342 -8.59 -39.17 -16.08
N PRO A 343 -9.77 -39.32 -15.43
CA PRO A 343 -11.03 -39.45 -16.14
C PRO A 343 -11.41 -38.21 -16.96
N LEU A 344 -11.01 -37.02 -16.50
CA LEU A 344 -11.22 -35.77 -17.24
C LEU A 344 -10.36 -35.75 -18.50
N LEU A 345 -9.08 -36.04 -18.38
CA LEU A 345 -8.14 -35.98 -19.50
C LEU A 345 -8.43 -37.05 -20.56
N LYS A 346 -8.86 -38.25 -20.16
CA LYS A 346 -9.29 -39.30 -21.11
C LYS A 346 -10.44 -38.84 -22.00
N ASN A 347 -11.36 -38.04 -21.48
CA ASN A 347 -12.52 -37.54 -22.23
C ASN A 347 -12.14 -36.48 -23.27
N LEU A 348 -10.96 -35.86 -23.17
CA LEU A 348 -10.52 -34.81 -24.09
C LEU A 348 -9.90 -35.36 -25.37
N GLY A 349 -9.54 -36.65 -25.43
CA GLY A 349 -8.99 -37.28 -26.62
C GLY A 349 -7.58 -36.81 -27.03
N VAL A 350 -6.87 -36.06 -26.18
CA VAL A 350 -5.50 -35.57 -26.42
C VAL A 350 -4.48 -36.40 -25.65
N TRP A 351 -3.27 -36.59 -26.20
CA TRP A 351 -2.21 -37.29 -25.48
C TRP A 351 -1.82 -36.50 -24.23
N TYR A 352 -1.68 -37.16 -23.08
CA TYR A 352 -1.30 -36.49 -21.84
C TYR A 352 -0.27 -37.26 -21.02
N LYS A 353 0.51 -36.54 -20.20
CA LYS A 353 1.45 -37.13 -19.24
C LYS A 353 1.55 -36.31 -17.96
N PHE A 354 1.54 -37.01 -16.83
CA PHE A 354 1.67 -36.42 -15.50
C PHE A 354 3.12 -36.38 -15.03
N TYR A 355 3.46 -35.32 -14.30
CA TYR A 355 4.76 -35.08 -13.71
C TYR A 355 4.58 -34.66 -12.25
N ASN A 356 5.27 -35.34 -11.34
CA ASN A 356 5.33 -34.95 -9.94
C ASN A 356 6.35 -33.81 -9.77
N ILE A 357 5.88 -32.63 -9.35
CA ILE A 357 6.69 -31.42 -9.20
C ILE A 357 6.66 -30.99 -7.72
N PRO A 358 7.69 -31.30 -6.93
CA PRO A 358 7.78 -30.82 -5.56
C PRO A 358 7.91 -29.28 -5.52
N ASP A 359 7.09 -28.60 -4.72
CA ASP A 359 7.17 -27.15 -4.59
C ASP A 359 8.50 -26.71 -3.93
N ILE A 360 9.06 -25.60 -4.41
CA ILE A 360 10.26 -24.95 -3.85
C ILE A 360 9.98 -23.48 -3.52
N ASN A 361 10.60 -22.96 -2.48
CA ASN A 361 10.42 -21.58 -2.02
C ASN A 361 11.40 -20.59 -2.70
N ASN A 362 11.55 -20.69 -4.02
CA ASN A 362 12.38 -19.78 -4.80
C ASN A 362 11.78 -19.58 -6.21
N PRO A 363 11.05 -18.47 -6.45
CA PRO A 363 10.43 -18.17 -7.73
C PRO A 363 11.44 -18.08 -8.90
N ILE A 364 12.65 -17.59 -8.65
CA ILE A 364 13.69 -17.40 -9.67
C ILE A 364 14.17 -18.75 -10.23
N GLU A 365 14.21 -19.78 -9.38
CA GLU A 365 14.69 -21.12 -9.76
C GLU A 365 13.55 -22.09 -10.11
N TYR A 366 12.29 -21.67 -10.01
CA TYR A 366 11.13 -22.56 -10.17
C TYR A 366 11.03 -23.15 -11.59
N ALA A 367 11.16 -22.35 -12.65
CA ALA A 367 11.10 -22.87 -14.01
C ALA A 367 12.24 -23.86 -14.31
N LYS A 368 13.46 -23.60 -13.81
CA LYS A 368 14.58 -24.54 -13.92
C LYS A 368 14.30 -25.85 -13.19
N HIS A 369 13.68 -25.77 -12.01
CA HIS A 369 13.26 -26.94 -11.24
C HIS A 369 12.24 -27.80 -12.00
N VAL A 370 11.28 -27.16 -12.68
CA VAL A 370 10.27 -27.84 -13.50
C VAL A 370 10.88 -28.43 -14.76
N ALA A 371 11.74 -27.71 -15.47
CA ALA A 371 12.43 -28.21 -16.67
C ALA A 371 13.24 -29.48 -16.42
N LYS A 372 13.84 -29.63 -15.23
CA LYS A 372 14.54 -30.86 -14.82
C LYS A 372 13.61 -32.08 -14.68
N ARG A 373 12.32 -31.85 -14.43
CA ARG A 373 11.32 -32.91 -14.15
C ARG A 373 10.38 -33.18 -15.30
N VAL A 374 10.27 -32.23 -16.24
CA VAL A 374 9.42 -32.30 -17.42
C VAL A 374 10.33 -32.31 -18.65
N PRO A 375 10.84 -33.47 -19.10
CA PRO A 375 11.79 -33.54 -20.21
C PRO A 375 11.23 -33.06 -21.56
N LEU A 376 9.90 -32.93 -21.67
CA LEU A 376 9.19 -32.44 -22.84
C LEU A 376 8.95 -30.92 -22.80
N LEU A 377 9.46 -30.20 -21.80
CA LEU A 377 9.38 -28.75 -21.72
C LEU A 377 10.47 -28.13 -22.61
N ASP A 378 10.07 -27.53 -23.73
CA ASP A 378 10.96 -26.87 -24.69
C ASP A 378 10.28 -25.62 -25.29
N GLY A 379 10.88 -25.01 -26.31
CA GLY A 379 10.36 -23.78 -26.94
C GLY A 379 9.07 -23.93 -27.77
N ASP A 380 8.59 -25.16 -27.94
CA ASP A 380 7.30 -25.53 -28.57
C ASP A 380 6.27 -25.95 -27.50
N THR A 381 6.54 -25.63 -26.24
CA THR A 381 5.63 -25.83 -25.11
C THR A 381 5.14 -24.50 -24.58
N VAL A 382 3.82 -24.32 -24.55
CA VAL A 382 3.17 -23.21 -23.83
C VAL A 382 2.94 -23.57 -22.37
N VAL A 383 3.30 -22.68 -21.46
CA VAL A 383 3.04 -22.83 -20.02
C VAL A 383 1.71 -22.19 -19.68
N VAL A 384 0.79 -22.97 -19.12
CA VAL A 384 -0.58 -22.56 -18.81
C VAL A 384 -0.79 -22.51 -17.30
N SER A 385 -1.21 -21.35 -16.79
CA SER A 385 -1.58 -21.15 -15.39
C SER A 385 -2.57 -20.00 -15.23
N GLY A 386 -3.47 -20.12 -14.25
CA GLY A 386 -4.34 -19.02 -13.83
C GLY A 386 -3.66 -18.02 -12.88
N ASP A 387 -2.47 -18.32 -12.39
CA ASP A 387 -1.70 -17.51 -11.45
C ASP A 387 -0.55 -16.75 -12.15
N ASP A 388 -0.59 -15.42 -12.10
CA ASP A 388 0.41 -14.57 -12.73
C ASP A 388 1.80 -14.73 -12.10
N ALA A 389 1.89 -15.07 -10.82
CA ALA A 389 3.17 -15.31 -10.17
C ALA A 389 3.86 -16.55 -10.75
N THR A 390 3.09 -17.62 -10.98
CA THR A 390 3.58 -18.82 -11.67
C THR A 390 4.01 -18.50 -13.10
N LEU A 391 3.20 -17.79 -13.90
CA LEU A 391 3.55 -17.48 -15.29
C LEU A 391 4.85 -16.66 -15.38
N ARG A 392 5.08 -15.71 -14.47
CA ARG A 392 6.33 -14.93 -14.41
C ARG A 392 7.57 -15.79 -14.21
N CYS A 393 7.48 -16.90 -13.48
CA CYS A 393 8.60 -17.83 -13.32
C CYS A 393 9.04 -18.44 -14.66
N PHE A 394 8.12 -18.54 -15.65
CA PHE A 394 8.34 -19.13 -16.96
C PHE A 394 8.50 -18.09 -18.08
N ALA A 395 8.93 -16.86 -17.77
CA ALA A 395 9.10 -15.79 -18.76
C ALA A 395 10.02 -16.12 -19.96
N MET A 396 10.79 -17.21 -19.90
CA MET A 396 11.61 -17.72 -21.00
C MET A 396 10.87 -18.68 -21.95
N TYR A 397 9.62 -19.03 -21.63
CA TYR A 397 8.76 -19.92 -22.41
C TYR A 397 7.52 -19.16 -22.89
N PRO A 398 6.87 -19.61 -23.98
CA PRO A 398 5.52 -19.17 -24.30
C PRO A 398 4.59 -19.37 -23.09
N THR A 399 3.77 -18.37 -22.76
CA THR A 399 2.81 -18.48 -21.65
C THR A 399 1.39 -18.20 -22.12
N TYR A 400 0.42 -18.85 -21.49
CA TYR A 400 -0.99 -18.64 -21.76
C TYR A 400 -1.79 -18.58 -20.47
N LYS A 401 -2.52 -17.47 -20.29
CA LYS A 401 -3.43 -17.31 -19.17
C LYS A 401 -4.87 -17.65 -19.63
N PRO A 402 -5.45 -18.74 -19.15
CA PRO A 402 -6.79 -19.16 -19.53
C PRO A 402 -7.85 -18.19 -18.96
N ARG A 403 -9.00 -18.11 -19.63
CA ARG A 403 -10.11 -17.29 -19.13
C ARG A 403 -10.71 -17.95 -17.89
N GLN A 404 -10.69 -17.26 -16.76
CA GLN A 404 -11.25 -17.80 -15.52
C GLN A 404 -12.79 -17.71 -15.54
N MET A 405 -13.46 -18.75 -15.03
CA MET A 405 -14.89 -18.70 -14.74
C MET A 405 -15.12 -17.89 -13.46
N PRO A 406 -15.96 -16.84 -13.48
CA PRO A 406 -16.31 -16.10 -12.27
C PRO A 406 -16.86 -17.04 -11.19
N LEU A 407 -16.48 -16.81 -9.93
CA LEU A 407 -17.02 -17.49 -8.74
C LEU A 407 -16.68 -19.00 -8.62
N ILE A 408 -15.84 -19.58 -9.48
CA ILE A 408 -15.43 -21.00 -9.35
C ILE A 408 -13.94 -21.08 -9.01
N SER A 409 -13.63 -21.11 -7.71
CA SER A 409 -12.27 -21.30 -7.20
C SER A 409 -12.20 -22.38 -6.12
N SER A 410 -11.00 -22.93 -5.92
CA SER A 410 -10.77 -23.90 -4.85
C SER A 410 -11.04 -23.34 -3.45
N SER A 411 -10.84 -22.03 -3.24
CA SER A 411 -11.15 -21.38 -1.96
C SER A 411 -12.65 -21.18 -1.76
N HIS A 412 -13.37 -20.75 -2.80
CA HIS A 412 -14.81 -20.58 -2.74
C HIS A 412 -15.54 -21.91 -2.49
N ILE A 413 -15.13 -22.98 -3.17
CA ILE A 413 -15.77 -24.29 -2.98
C ILE A 413 -15.49 -24.85 -1.58
N ARG A 414 -14.30 -24.62 -1.01
CA ARG A 414 -14.00 -24.95 0.39
C ARG A 414 -14.90 -24.18 1.36
N GLU A 415 -15.16 -22.90 1.11
CA GLU A 415 -16.08 -22.10 1.92
C GLU A 415 -17.51 -22.67 1.87
N LEU A 416 -18.00 -23.06 0.67
CA LEU A 416 -19.30 -23.73 0.53
C LEU A 416 -19.37 -25.03 1.34
N MET A 417 -18.32 -25.86 1.27
CA MET A 417 -18.23 -27.10 2.05
C MET A 417 -18.27 -26.85 3.56
N LEU A 418 -17.45 -25.93 4.07
CA LEU A 418 -17.35 -25.59 5.50
C LEU A 418 -18.64 -24.97 6.04
N SER A 419 -19.37 -24.24 5.20
CA SER A 419 -20.67 -23.65 5.53
C SER A 419 -21.86 -24.60 5.32
N GLY A 420 -21.62 -25.85 4.93
CA GLY A 420 -22.68 -26.84 4.67
C GLY A 420 -23.56 -26.52 3.45
N ARG A 421 -23.15 -25.59 2.59
CA ARG A 421 -23.86 -25.24 1.35
C ARG A 421 -23.59 -26.27 0.24
N PRO A 422 -24.54 -26.48 -0.70
CA PRO A 422 -24.34 -27.41 -1.81
C PRO A 422 -23.12 -27.04 -2.67
N TRP A 423 -22.23 -28.01 -2.91
CA TRP A 423 -20.97 -27.76 -3.63
C TRP A 423 -20.66 -28.83 -4.68
N GLU A 424 -21.31 -29.99 -4.62
CA GLU A 424 -20.99 -31.16 -5.43
C GLU A 424 -21.12 -30.88 -6.93
N HIS A 425 -22.03 -29.98 -7.31
CA HIS A 425 -22.25 -29.54 -8.68
C HIS A 425 -21.09 -28.72 -9.24
N LEU A 426 -20.18 -28.18 -8.41
CA LEU A 426 -19.02 -27.40 -8.83
C LEU A 426 -17.74 -28.24 -8.95
N VAL A 427 -17.79 -29.51 -8.53
CA VAL A 427 -16.64 -30.42 -8.50
C VAL A 427 -16.79 -31.49 -9.58
N TYR A 428 -15.75 -31.64 -10.39
CA TYR A 428 -15.67 -32.74 -11.34
C TYR A 428 -15.53 -34.06 -10.56
N ASN A 429 -16.47 -34.98 -10.76
CA ASN A 429 -16.50 -36.28 -10.11
C ASN A 429 -16.50 -36.20 -8.55
N ALA A 430 -17.46 -35.46 -7.99
CA ALA A 430 -17.65 -35.33 -6.54
C ALA A 430 -17.72 -36.67 -5.78
N ARG A 431 -18.16 -37.76 -6.42
CA ARG A 431 -18.17 -39.12 -5.84
C ARG A 431 -16.75 -39.63 -5.54
N THR A 432 -15.80 -39.44 -6.46
CA THR A 432 -14.40 -39.82 -6.24
C THR A 432 -13.77 -39.00 -5.13
N MET A 433 -14.02 -37.69 -5.07
CA MET A 433 -13.57 -36.82 -3.96
C MET A 433 -14.12 -37.28 -2.61
N LYS A 434 -15.41 -37.63 -2.53
CA LYS A 434 -16.02 -38.18 -1.31
C LYS A 434 -15.38 -39.51 -0.89
N ARG A 435 -15.07 -40.40 -1.85
CA ARG A 435 -14.40 -41.68 -1.60
C ARG A 435 -12.97 -41.51 -1.06
N LEU A 436 -12.22 -40.54 -1.58
CA LEU A 436 -10.87 -40.21 -1.09
C LEU A 436 -10.89 -39.47 0.27
N GLY A 437 -12.07 -39.18 0.81
CA GLY A 437 -12.24 -38.61 2.14
C GLY A 437 -11.97 -37.11 2.22
N TYR A 438 -12.14 -36.36 1.12
CA TYR A 438 -11.77 -34.93 1.06
C TYR A 438 -12.33 -34.08 2.21
N VAL A 439 -13.62 -34.20 2.51
CA VAL A 439 -14.30 -33.47 3.60
C VAL A 439 -13.73 -33.82 4.98
N ARG A 440 -13.18 -35.02 5.16
CA ARG A 440 -12.50 -35.42 6.41
C ARG A 440 -11.06 -34.92 6.51
N ARG A 441 -10.44 -34.57 5.37
CA ARG A 441 -9.05 -34.09 5.29
C ARG A 441 -8.95 -32.57 5.35
N LEU A 442 -9.97 -31.86 4.86
CA LEU A 442 -10.20 -30.43 5.14
C LEU A 442 -10.32 -30.24 6.65
#